data_AF-A0A968VV06-F1
#
_entry.id   AF-A0A968VV06-F1
#
_cell.length_a   1.000
_cell.length_b   1.000
_cell.length_c   1.000
_cell.angle_alpha   90.00
_cell.angle_beta   90.00
_cell.angle_gamma   90.00
#
_symmetry.space_group_name_H-M   'P 1'
#
loop_
_entity.id
_entity.type
_entity.pdbx_description
1 polymer ?
#
loop_
_entity_poly.entity_id
_entity_poly.type
_entity_poly.pdbx_seq_one_letter_code
_entity_poly.pdbx_strand_id
1 'polypeptide(L)'
;MFESLTVIRKTLLVMLIAGQGLAWAEGQTVEVQNKSYWMCKNRKEVRTIRVIIEEGICSTFYSKAGEEKRVGSGKNHESCQNFLTNIKTNLEKSNWSCRDISSTRITASAE
;
A
#
# COMPACT_ATOMS: atom_id res chain seq x y z
N MET A 1 36.80 63.18 -10.66
CA MET A 1 37.67 62.95 -11.82
C MET A 1 37.69 61.43 -12.02
N PHE A 2 36.59 60.82 -12.51
CA PHE A 2 36.23 60.62 -13.93
C PHE A 2 37.39 60.09 -14.77
N GLU A 3 37.41 58.76 -14.99
CA GLU A 3 37.56 58.10 -16.30
C GLU A 3 36.85 56.73 -16.18
N SER A 4 35.61 56.58 -16.66
CA SER A 4 35.22 56.25 -18.05
C SER A 4 35.71 54.84 -18.44
N LEU A 5 34.91 53.80 -18.22
CA LEU A 5 34.05 53.17 -19.25
C LEU A 5 34.71 53.01 -20.63
N THR A 6 35.17 51.80 -20.94
CA THR A 6 35.30 51.27 -22.31
C THR A 6 35.07 49.76 -22.21
N VAL A 7 33.83 49.29 -22.11
CA VAL A 7 32.98 48.92 -23.26
C VAL A 7 33.72 48.01 -24.26
N ILE A 8 33.47 46.71 -24.09
CA ILE A 8 33.26 45.71 -25.15
C ILE A 8 34.49 45.30 -25.97
N ARG A 9 34.96 44.06 -25.74
CA ARG A 9 35.11 43.09 -26.84
C ARG A 9 35.27 41.67 -26.31
N LYS A 10 34.22 40.87 -26.56
CA LYS A 10 34.27 39.47 -26.99
C LYS A 10 35.36 38.61 -26.34
N THR A 11 35.00 37.71 -25.43
CA THR A 11 35.09 36.26 -25.70
C THR A 11 34.23 35.52 -24.67
N LEU A 12 33.42 34.64 -25.24
CA LEU A 12 32.51 33.67 -24.64
C LEU A 12 33.23 32.73 -23.65
N LEU A 13 32.80 32.65 -22.40
CA LEU A 13 33.02 31.49 -21.54
C LEU A 13 31.74 31.29 -20.71
N VAL A 14 30.74 30.66 -21.32
CA VAL A 14 30.33 29.28 -21.04
C VAL A 14 29.74 29.12 -19.62
N MET A 15 28.43 28.86 -19.65
CA MET A 15 27.55 28.29 -18.63
C MET A 15 28.25 27.54 -17.49
N LEU A 16 27.80 27.80 -16.25
CA LEU A 16 27.68 26.79 -15.18
C LEU A 16 27.08 27.41 -13.90
N ILE A 17 25.77 27.70 -13.89
CA ILE A 17 24.97 27.64 -12.65
C ILE A 17 23.57 27.12 -13.01
N ALA A 18 23.51 25.87 -13.48
CA ALA A 18 22.32 25.06 -13.34
C ALA A 18 22.33 24.52 -11.89
N GLY A 19 21.70 25.27 -10.98
CA GLY A 19 21.71 25.03 -9.55
C GLY A 19 20.31 24.80 -8.97
N GLN A 20 19.71 23.67 -9.36
CA GLN A 20 18.88 22.79 -8.53
C GLN A 20 17.70 23.39 -7.75
N GLY A 21 16.50 23.19 -8.30
CA GLY A 21 15.22 23.37 -7.60
C GLY A 21 14.19 22.34 -8.06
N LEU A 22 14.58 21.06 -8.13
CA LEU A 22 13.62 19.97 -8.27
C LEU A 22 13.25 19.52 -6.85
N ALA A 23 12.11 20.00 -6.35
CA ALA A 23 11.46 19.43 -5.18
C ALA A 23 10.95 18.05 -5.57
N TRP A 24 11.68 17.01 -5.21
CA TRP A 24 11.20 15.63 -5.30
C TRP A 24 10.19 15.45 -4.16
N ALA A 25 8.90 15.54 -4.49
CA ALA A 25 7.86 15.02 -3.63
C ALA A 25 8.01 13.50 -3.64
N GLU A 26 8.75 12.95 -2.68
CA GLU A 26 8.76 11.52 -2.41
C GLU A 26 7.34 11.15 -2.00
N GLY A 27 6.60 10.54 -2.94
CA GLY A 27 5.39 9.81 -2.61
C GLY A 27 5.79 8.69 -1.67
N GLN A 28 5.62 8.93 -0.37
CA GLN A 28 5.90 7.94 0.67
C GLN A 28 4.97 6.75 0.42
N THR A 29 5.52 5.69 -0.17
CA THR A 29 4.83 4.42 -0.31
C THR A 29 4.67 3.86 1.09
N VAL A 30 3.49 4.04 1.68
CA VAL A 30 3.13 3.34 2.91
C VAL A 30 3.19 1.85 2.57
N GLU A 31 4.24 1.16 3.02
CA GLU A 31 4.37 -0.28 2.89
C GLU A 31 3.31 -0.93 3.79
N VAL A 32 2.10 -1.09 3.23
CA VAL A 32 1.03 -1.86 3.86
C VAL A 32 1.46 -3.33 3.85
N GLN A 33 2.08 -3.77 4.94
CA GLN A 33 2.49 -5.17 5.08
C GLN A 33 1.26 -6.05 5.31
N ASN A 34 0.80 -6.71 4.26
CA ASN A 34 -0.19 -7.79 4.35
C ASN A 34 0.46 -8.99 5.03
N LYS A 35 0.13 -9.21 6.31
CA LYS A 35 0.69 -10.35 7.05
C LYS A 35 -0.07 -11.64 6.83
N SER A 36 -1.37 -11.55 6.54
CA SER A 36 -2.19 -12.72 6.23
C SER A 36 -3.28 -12.35 5.24
N TYR A 37 -3.45 -13.16 4.20
CA TYR A 37 -4.50 -12.97 3.22
C TYR A 37 -5.11 -14.33 2.84
N TRP A 38 -6.39 -14.48 3.13
CA TRP A 38 -7.16 -15.69 2.84
C TRP A 38 -8.24 -15.41 1.81
N MET A 39 -8.40 -16.33 0.87
CA MET A 39 -9.50 -16.36 -0.07
C MET A 39 -10.40 -17.55 0.25
N CYS A 40 -11.69 -17.29 0.42
CA CYS A 40 -12.71 -18.29 0.64
C CYS A 40 -13.68 -18.30 -0.54
N LYS A 41 -13.91 -19.47 -1.13
CA LYS A 41 -14.78 -19.65 -2.30
C LYS A 41 -15.92 -20.61 -1.98
N ASN A 42 -17.12 -20.26 -2.43
CA ASN A 42 -18.29 -21.13 -2.43
C ASN A 42 -19.02 -20.98 -3.77
N ARG A 43 -18.97 -22.04 -4.60
CA ARG A 43 -19.50 -22.03 -5.98
C ARG A 43 -18.94 -20.85 -6.79
N LYS A 44 -19.76 -19.83 -7.07
CA LYS A 44 -19.42 -18.63 -7.83
C LYS A 44 -19.10 -17.42 -6.93
N GLU A 45 -19.32 -17.51 -5.63
CA GLU A 45 -19.05 -16.43 -4.69
C GLU A 45 -17.62 -16.56 -4.14
N VAL A 46 -16.91 -15.44 -4.08
CA VAL A 46 -15.58 -15.33 -3.49
C VAL A 46 -15.62 -14.25 -2.41
N ARG A 47 -15.05 -14.57 -1.26
CA ARG A 47 -14.84 -13.66 -0.14
C ARG A 47 -13.39 -13.73 0.27
N THR A 48 -12.89 -12.66 0.84
CA THR A 48 -11.50 -12.54 1.24
C THR A 48 -11.40 -11.99 2.65
N ILE A 49 -10.38 -12.44 3.38
CA ILE A 49 -10.08 -12.00 4.74
C ILE A 49 -8.62 -11.58 4.77
N ARG A 50 -8.36 -10.34 5.17
CA ARG A 50 -7.02 -9.73 5.09
C ARG A 50 -6.63 -9.14 6.43
N VAL A 51 -5.40 -9.41 6.86
CA VAL A 51 -4.81 -8.79 8.05
C VAL A 51 -3.67 -7.89 7.62
N ILE A 52 -3.87 -6.61 7.91
CA ILE A 52 -2.88 -5.55 7.70
C ILE A 52 -2.24 -5.23 9.04
N ILE A 53 -0.96 -4.92 9.05
CA ILE A 53 -0.31 -4.26 10.19
C ILE A 53 0.18 -2.89 9.74
N GLU A 54 -0.33 -1.85 10.40
CA GLU A 54 0.05 -0.44 10.19
C GLU A 54 0.50 0.10 11.55
N GLU A 55 1.74 0.61 11.64
CA GLU A 55 2.29 1.22 12.86
C GLU A 55 2.16 0.35 14.13
N GLY A 56 2.25 -0.98 13.97
CA GLY A 56 2.10 -1.94 15.06
C GLY A 56 0.65 -2.23 15.49
N ILE A 57 -0.34 -1.58 14.87
CA ILE A 57 -1.76 -1.90 15.01
C ILE A 57 -2.16 -2.86 13.90
N CYS A 58 -2.67 -4.02 14.26
CA CYS A 58 -3.22 -4.96 13.30
C CYS A 58 -4.69 -4.62 13.04
N SER A 59 -5.13 -4.78 11.79
CA SER A 59 -6.50 -4.58 11.35
C SER A 59 -6.94 -5.75 10.47
N THR A 60 -8.07 -6.36 10.79
CA THR A 60 -8.66 -7.44 10.00
C THR A 60 -9.80 -6.88 9.16
N PHE A 61 -9.75 -7.16 7.86
CA PHE A 61 -10.73 -6.79 6.87
C PHE A 61 -11.39 -8.03 6.28
N TYR A 62 -12.67 -7.91 5.96
CA TYR A 62 -13.47 -8.97 5.38
C TYR A 62 -14.28 -8.43 4.21
N SER A 63 -14.25 -9.13 3.08
CA SER A 63 -15.05 -8.78 1.92
C SER A 63 -16.32 -9.61 1.79
N LYS A 64 -17.42 -8.95 1.43
CA LYS A 64 -18.72 -9.55 1.18
C LYS A 64 -19.48 -8.70 0.16
N ALA A 65 -20.02 -9.35 -0.89
CA ALA A 65 -20.80 -8.70 -1.92
C ALA A 65 -20.10 -7.48 -2.59
N GLY A 66 -18.79 -7.59 -2.81
CA GLY A 66 -17.98 -6.53 -3.44
C GLY A 66 -17.51 -5.42 -2.49
N GLU A 67 -17.99 -5.39 -1.25
CA GLU A 67 -17.52 -4.43 -0.24
C GLU A 67 -16.52 -5.08 0.72
N GLU A 68 -15.43 -4.37 1.05
CA GLU A 68 -14.51 -4.74 2.13
C GLU A 68 -14.82 -3.91 3.38
N LYS A 69 -14.95 -4.55 4.54
CA LYS A 69 -15.21 -3.90 5.83
C LYS A 69 -14.18 -4.31 6.87
N ARG A 70 -13.76 -3.35 7.69
CA ARG A 70 -12.96 -3.64 8.89
C ARG A 70 -13.85 -4.34 9.92
N VAL A 71 -13.46 -5.56 10.30
CA VAL A 71 -14.20 -6.40 11.24
C VAL A 71 -13.56 -6.45 12.62
N GLY A 72 -12.31 -6.01 12.73
CA GLY A 72 -11.61 -5.90 14.00
C GLY A 72 -10.26 -5.21 13.86
N SER A 73 -9.73 -4.76 14.99
CA SER A 73 -8.37 -4.22 15.09
C SER A 73 -7.83 -4.45 16.50
N GLY A 74 -6.50 -4.48 16.64
CA GLY A 74 -5.85 -4.63 17.93
C GLY A 74 -4.38 -4.26 17.87
N LYS A 75 -3.78 -3.97 19.03
CA LYS A 75 -2.33 -3.76 19.15
C LYS A 75 -1.55 -5.08 19.12
N ASN A 76 -2.23 -6.19 19.41
CA ASN A 76 -1.63 -7.51 19.49
C ASN A 76 -1.98 -8.29 18.23
N HIS A 77 -0.97 -8.90 17.61
CA HIS A 77 -1.14 -9.69 16.39
C HIS A 77 -2.16 -10.84 16.56
N GLU A 78 -2.17 -11.47 17.73
CA GLU A 78 -3.10 -12.55 18.09
C GLU A 78 -4.57 -12.14 17.97
N SER A 79 -4.92 -10.90 18.35
CA SER A 79 -6.29 -10.41 18.25
C SER A 79 -6.80 -10.44 16.81
N CYS A 80 -5.97 -10.02 15.84
CA CYS A 80 -6.35 -10.06 14.43
C CYS A 80 -6.43 -11.48 13.85
N GLN A 81 -5.55 -12.38 14.33
CA GLN A 81 -5.63 -13.80 13.98
C GLN A 81 -6.89 -14.45 14.52
N ASN A 82 -7.37 -14.05 15.70
CA ASN A 82 -8.63 -14.53 16.25
C ASN A 82 -9.83 -14.11 15.39
N PHE A 83 -9.89 -12.84 14.96
CA PHE A 83 -10.94 -12.41 14.02
C PHE A 83 -10.90 -13.21 12.71
N LEU A 84 -9.71 -13.37 12.13
CA LEU A 84 -9.51 -14.15 10.90
C LEU A 84 -9.98 -15.60 11.07
N THR A 85 -9.54 -16.26 12.14
CA THR A 85 -9.85 -17.67 12.43
C THR A 85 -11.34 -17.87 12.66
N ASN A 86 -11.99 -16.96 13.39
CA ASN A 86 -13.43 -17.02 13.63
C ASN A 86 -14.23 -16.91 12.33
N ILE A 87 -13.88 -15.95 11.47
CA ILE A 87 -14.56 -15.76 10.17
C ILE A 87 -14.33 -16.97 9.26
N LYS A 88 -13.08 -17.42 9.14
CA LYS A 88 -12.71 -18.62 8.38
C LYS A 88 -13.51 -19.83 8.85
N THR A 89 -13.50 -20.11 10.15
CA THR A 89 -14.21 -21.26 10.73
C THR A 89 -15.71 -21.20 10.45
N ASN A 90 -16.33 -20.03 10.55
CA ASN A 90 -17.76 -19.86 10.25
C ASN A 90 -18.07 -20.11 8.77
N LEU A 91 -17.18 -19.67 7.88
CA LEU A 91 -17.31 -19.92 6.44
C LEU A 91 -17.13 -21.41 6.13
N GLU A 92 -16.11 -22.07 6.67
CA GLU A 92 -15.85 -23.49 6.47
C GLU A 92 -17.00 -24.37 6.99
N LYS A 93 -17.57 -24.03 8.16
CA LYS A 93 -18.80 -24.66 8.68
C LYS A 93 -20.01 -24.49 7.75
N SER A 94 -20.01 -23.44 6.94
CA SER A 94 -21.03 -23.15 5.93
C SER A 94 -20.65 -23.67 4.54
N ASN A 95 -19.73 -24.65 4.47
CA ASN A 95 -19.28 -25.33 3.24
C ASN A 95 -18.51 -24.43 2.25
N TRP A 96 -17.77 -23.43 2.75
CA TRP A 96 -16.82 -22.65 1.96
C TRP A 96 -15.44 -23.31 1.97
N SER A 97 -14.70 -23.21 0.85
CA SER A 97 -13.30 -23.63 0.77
C SER A 97 -12.39 -22.42 0.92
N CYS A 98 -11.64 -22.35 2.03
CA CYS A 98 -10.70 -21.28 2.32
C CYS A 98 -9.26 -21.70 2.03
N ARG A 99 -8.47 -20.79 1.45
CA ARG A 99 -7.06 -21.00 1.11
C ARG A 99 -6.24 -19.78 1.50
N ASP A 100 -5.04 -20.03 2.02
CA ASP A 100 -4.04 -18.99 2.26
C ASP A 100 -3.42 -18.58 0.92
N ILE A 101 -3.46 -17.28 0.64
CA ILE A 101 -2.87 -16.66 -0.56
C ILE A 101 -1.88 -15.55 -0.19
N SER A 102 -1.39 -15.54 1.06
CA SER A 102 -0.47 -14.52 1.57
C SER A 102 0.85 -14.45 0.78
N SER A 103 1.29 -15.57 0.20
CA SER A 103 2.50 -15.64 -0.64
C SER A 103 2.26 -15.27 -2.11
N THR A 104 1.01 -15.03 -2.51
CA THR A 104 0.66 -14.78 -3.91
C THR A 104 0.69 -13.28 -4.21
N ARG A 105 1.30 -12.90 -5.33
CA ARG A 105 1.28 -11.51 -5.82
C ARG A 105 -0.09 -11.20 -6.40
N ILE A 106 -0.81 -10.27 -5.78
CA ILE A 106 -2.11 -9.80 -6.28
C ILE A 106 -1.84 -8.58 -7.17
N THR A 107 -2.17 -8.72 -8.45
CA THR A 107 -2.16 -7.61 -9.40
C THR A 107 -3.57 -7.06 -9.48
N ALA A 108 -3.72 -5.75 -9.26
CA ALA A 108 -4.97 -5.07 -9.60
C ALA A 108 -5.06 -5.01 -11.12
N SER A 109 -6.12 -5.58 -11.70
CA SER A 109 -6.44 -5.32 -13.10
C SER A 109 -7.14 -3.97 -13.15
N ALA A 110 -6.54 -3.00 -13.86
CA ALA A 110 -7.25 -1.81 -14.27
C ALA A 110 -8.24 -2.23 -15.36
N GLU A 111 -9.54 -1.99 -15.13
CA GLU A 111 -10.57 -2.00 -16.18
C GLU A 111 -10.55 -0.68 -16.96
#